data_AF-A0A936G3I9-F1
#
_entry.id   AF-A0A936G3I9-F1
#
_cell.length_a   1.000
_cell.length_b   1.000
_cell.length_c   1.000
_cell.angle_alpha   90.00
_cell.angle_beta   90.00
_cell.angle_gamma   90.00
#
_symmetry.space_group_name_H-M   'P 1'
#
loop_
_entity.id
_entity.type
_entity.pdbx_description
1 polymer ?
#
loop_
_entity_poly.entity_id
_entity_poly.type
_entity_poly.pdbx_seq_one_letter_code
_entity_poly.pdbx_strand_id
1 'polypeptide(L)'
;MESIPPITPSSEAPKSNRNLIIGVVIAVVLCCCCVVTGAAGYYGYQAYITAQQAVQQFDDIEIPNIPSDIPLDPNNLPTEFGEVPQGGLSDDTTRYSAWLSVQLVGMMSGCDTPTAATTTISVVQEPDSNGIWVEAWNVDCGNGSFTSYNITFTPENGIVSPTVEIP
;
A
#
# COMPACT_ATOMS: atom_id res chain seq x y z
N MET A 1 -74.32 -44.13 -31.47
CA MET A 1 -74.16 -42.68 -31.25
C MET A 1 -72.88 -42.49 -30.45
N GLU A 2 -71.92 -41.85 -31.10
CA GLU A 2 -70.62 -41.43 -30.57
C GLU A 2 -70.64 -40.81 -29.16
N SER A 3 -69.49 -40.91 -28.49
CA SER A 3 -68.85 -39.71 -27.96
C SER A 3 -67.33 -39.90 -27.95
N ILE A 4 -66.67 -39.35 -28.97
CA ILE A 4 -65.21 -39.22 -29.04
C ILE A 4 -64.85 -37.97 -28.24
N PRO A 5 -63.91 -38.03 -27.27
CA PRO A 5 -63.51 -36.85 -26.52
C PRO A 5 -62.77 -35.82 -27.40
N PRO A 6 -62.84 -34.53 -27.04
CA PRO A 6 -62.33 -33.44 -27.86
C PRO A 6 -60.81 -33.51 -28.02
N ILE A 7 -60.35 -33.38 -29.26
CA ILE A 7 -58.94 -33.21 -29.59
C ILE A 7 -58.57 -31.77 -29.21
N THR A 8 -57.98 -31.59 -28.03
CA THR A 8 -57.38 -30.30 -27.64
C THR A 8 -56.16 -30.02 -28.54
N PRO A 9 -56.02 -28.79 -29.08
CA PRO A 9 -54.87 -28.42 -29.88
C PRO A 9 -53.61 -28.56 -29.00
N SER A 10 -52.64 -29.33 -29.50
CA SER A 10 -51.30 -29.38 -28.94
C SER A 10 -50.77 -27.95 -28.88
N SER A 11 -50.54 -27.43 -27.67
CA SER A 11 -49.80 -26.20 -27.47
C SER A 11 -48.50 -26.31 -28.25
N GLU A 12 -48.28 -25.44 -29.25
CA GLU A 12 -46.98 -25.31 -29.90
C GLU A 12 -45.94 -25.12 -28.78
N ALA A 13 -44.95 -26.00 -28.73
CA ALA A 13 -43.89 -25.90 -27.75
C ALA A 13 -43.22 -24.52 -27.91
N PRO A 14 -43.01 -23.75 -26.82
CA PRO A 14 -42.41 -22.44 -26.93
C PRO A 14 -41.06 -22.58 -27.63
N LYS A 15 -40.92 -21.94 -28.79
CA LYS A 15 -39.69 -21.97 -29.60
C LYS A 15 -38.54 -21.48 -28.71
N SER A 16 -37.68 -22.41 -28.34
CA SER A 16 -36.64 -22.19 -27.36
C SER A 16 -35.53 -21.31 -27.94
N ASN A 17 -35.57 -20.02 -27.60
CA ASN A 17 -34.53 -19.06 -27.98
C ASN A 17 -33.28 -19.17 -27.09
N ARG A 18 -33.08 -20.33 -26.44
CA ARG A 18 -32.02 -20.56 -25.45
C ARG A 18 -30.64 -20.28 -26.01
N ASN A 19 -30.37 -20.66 -27.26
CA ASN A 19 -29.08 -20.40 -27.91
C ASN A 19 -28.85 -18.91 -28.20
N LEU A 20 -29.90 -18.16 -28.52
CA LEU A 20 -29.83 -16.72 -28.74
C LEU A 20 -29.60 -15.97 -27.42
N ILE A 21 -30.28 -16.39 -26.35
CA ILE A 21 -30.09 -15.84 -25.00
C ILE A 21 -28.67 -16.12 -24.48
N ILE A 22 -28.18 -17.36 -24.64
CA ILE A 22 -26.79 -17.70 -24.26
C ILE A 22 -25.78 -16.85 -25.02
N GLY A 23 -25.97 -16.65 -26.33
CA GLY A 23 -25.10 -15.80 -27.15
C GLY A 23 -25.07 -14.34 -26.67
N VAL A 24 -26.24 -13.77 -26.34
CA VAL A 24 -26.34 -12.40 -25.81
C VAL A 24 -25.66 -12.27 -24.45
N VAL A 25 -25.87 -13.24 -23.55
CA VAL A 25 -25.24 -13.22 -22.22
C VAL A 25 -23.72 -13.26 -22.32
N ILE A 26 -23.17 -14.14 -23.17
CA ILE A 26 -21.71 -14.22 -23.37
C ILE A 26 -21.17 -12.90 -23.92
N ALA A 27 -21.83 -12.29 -24.91
CA ALA A 27 -21.40 -11.01 -25.49
C ALA A 27 -21.41 -9.87 -24.47
N VAL A 28 -22.44 -9.80 -23.62
CA VAL A 28 -22.54 -8.78 -22.56
C VAL A 28 -21.46 -8.98 -21.48
N VAL A 29 -21.20 -10.22 -21.08
CA VAL A 29 -20.17 -10.54 -20.09
C VAL A 29 -18.78 -10.22 -20.64
N LEU A 30 -18.46 -10.61 -21.87
CA LEU A 30 -17.19 -10.27 -22.52
C LEU A 30 -17.01 -8.75 -22.64
N CYS A 31 -18.08 -8.03 -23.02
CA CYS A 31 -18.05 -6.57 -23.11
C CYS A 31 -17.78 -5.93 -21.74
N CYS A 32 -18.45 -6.39 -20.67
CA CYS A 32 -18.19 -5.89 -19.31
C CYS A 32 -16.75 -6.17 -18.85
N CYS A 33 -16.24 -7.37 -19.11
CA CYS A 33 -14.86 -7.73 -18.74
C CYS A 33 -13.84 -6.84 -19.44
N CYS A 34 -14.03 -6.53 -20.74
CA CYS A 34 -13.15 -5.64 -21.49
C CYS A 34 -13.18 -4.20 -20.96
N VAL A 35 -14.35 -3.69 -20.59
CA VAL A 35 -14.48 -2.33 -20.02
C VAL A 35 -13.80 -2.24 -18.66
N VAL A 36 -14.00 -3.25 -17.80
CA VAL A 36 -13.38 -3.30 -16.46
C VAL A 36 -11.86 -3.40 -16.55
N THR A 37 -11.32 -4.27 -17.41
CA THR A 37 -9.86 -4.39 -17.59
C THR A 37 -9.25 -3.16 -18.23
N GLY A 38 -9.92 -2.52 -19.20
CA GLY A 38 -9.46 -1.26 -19.80
C GLY A 38 -9.39 -0.12 -18.79
N ALA A 39 -10.43 0.04 -17.97
CA ALA A 39 -10.45 1.05 -16.92
C ALA A 39 -9.39 0.78 -15.84
N ALA A 40 -9.31 -0.47 -15.35
CA ALA A 40 -8.32 -0.86 -14.34
C ALA A 40 -6.87 -0.66 -14.84
N GLY A 41 -6.61 -1.00 -16.10
CA GLY A 41 -5.30 -0.76 -16.73
C GLY A 41 -4.98 0.74 -16.84
N TYR A 42 -5.95 1.57 -17.19
CA TYR A 42 -5.75 3.02 -17.29
C TYR A 42 -5.48 3.67 -15.92
N TYR A 43 -6.29 3.35 -14.90
CA TYR A 43 -6.07 3.89 -13.55
C TYR A 43 -4.81 3.33 -12.89
N GLY A 44 -4.51 2.04 -13.11
CA GLY A 44 -3.26 1.43 -12.66
C GLY A 44 -2.03 2.04 -13.33
N TYR A 45 -2.10 2.37 -14.62
CA TYR A 45 -1.01 3.04 -15.33
C TYR A 45 -0.80 4.47 -14.83
N GLN A 46 -1.88 5.22 -14.55
CA GLN A 46 -1.76 6.55 -13.94
C GLN A 46 -1.09 6.46 -12.58
N ALA A 47 -1.55 5.57 -11.70
CA ALA A 47 -0.93 5.36 -10.38
C ALA A 47 0.54 4.95 -10.48
N TYR A 48 0.89 4.10 -11.45
CA TYR A 48 2.27 3.70 -11.72
C TYR A 48 3.16 4.87 -12.16
N ILE A 49 2.66 5.76 -13.03
CA ILE A 49 3.40 6.96 -13.46
C ILE A 49 3.54 7.95 -12.31
N THR A 50 2.50 8.15 -11.49
CA THR A 50 2.59 9.02 -10.31
C THR A 50 3.58 8.47 -9.28
N ALA A 51 3.58 7.15 -9.07
CA ALA A 51 4.56 6.48 -8.21
C ALA A 51 5.99 6.63 -8.76
N GLN A 52 6.19 6.46 -10.07
CA GLN A 52 7.51 6.70 -10.68
C GLN A 52 7.95 8.15 -10.61
N GLN A 53 7.04 9.12 -10.74
CA GLN A 53 7.38 10.54 -10.55
C GLN A 53 7.78 10.85 -9.11
N ALA A 54 7.12 10.23 -8.11
CA ALA A 54 7.55 10.35 -6.72
C ALA A 54 8.95 9.75 -6.50
N VAL A 55 9.31 8.67 -7.19
CA VAL A 55 10.68 8.10 -7.15
C VAL A 55 11.69 9.01 -7.86
N GLN A 56 11.36 9.57 -9.02
CA GLN A 56 12.24 10.49 -9.77
C GLN A 56 12.47 11.82 -9.05
N GLN A 57 11.54 12.27 -8.20
CA GLN A 57 11.77 13.44 -7.34
C GLN A 57 12.90 13.23 -6.33
N PHE A 58 13.29 11.98 -6.02
CA PHE A 58 14.51 11.70 -5.25
C PHE A 58 15.78 11.77 -6.12
N ASP A 59 15.68 11.56 -7.44
CA ASP A 59 16.79 11.72 -8.40
C ASP A 59 17.04 13.19 -8.78
N ASP A 60 15.99 14.04 -8.75
CA ASP A 60 16.05 15.49 -9.05
C ASP A 60 16.38 16.37 -7.81
N ILE A 61 16.54 15.77 -6.63
CA ILE A 61 17.31 16.44 -5.57
C ILE A 61 18.74 16.49 -6.09
N GLU A 62 19.24 17.70 -6.32
CA GLU A 62 20.64 17.95 -6.67
C GLU A 62 21.53 17.40 -5.53
N ILE A 63 21.87 16.11 -5.62
CA ILE A 63 22.96 15.53 -4.83
C ILE A 63 24.17 16.36 -5.25
N PRO A 64 24.85 17.08 -4.33
CA PRO A 64 26.08 17.77 -4.69
C PRO A 64 26.97 16.76 -5.38
N ASN A 65 27.35 17.01 -6.64
CA ASN A 65 28.13 16.09 -7.48
C ASN A 65 29.28 15.50 -6.66
N ILE A 66 29.10 14.28 -6.16
CA ILE A 66 30.14 13.56 -5.43
C ILE A 66 31.04 13.02 -6.54
N PRO A 67 32.29 13.49 -6.66
CA PRO A 67 33.18 13.00 -7.71
C PRO A 67 33.24 11.48 -7.61
N SER A 68 33.02 10.78 -8.71
CA SER A 68 33.06 9.31 -8.81
C SER A 68 34.45 8.68 -8.55
N ASP A 69 35.39 9.47 -8.02
CA ASP A 69 36.77 9.10 -7.73
C ASP A 69 37.08 9.05 -6.23
N ILE A 70 36.08 9.16 -5.34
CA ILE A 70 36.32 8.91 -3.92
C ILE A 70 36.47 7.39 -3.74
N PRO A 71 37.65 6.88 -3.36
CA PRO A 71 37.77 5.48 -2.97
C PRO A 71 36.78 5.26 -1.84
N LEU A 72 35.91 4.24 -1.96
CA LEU A 72 35.09 3.78 -0.86
C LEU A 72 36.02 3.35 0.28
N ASP A 73 36.40 4.28 1.14
CA ASP A 73 37.15 4.01 2.36
C ASP A 73 36.12 3.46 3.35
N PRO A 74 36.19 2.18 3.74
CA PRO A 74 35.25 1.58 4.68
C PRO A 74 35.24 2.28 6.05
N ASN A 75 36.21 3.18 6.30
CA ASN A 75 36.32 3.95 7.53
C ASN A 75 35.65 5.33 7.46
N ASN A 76 35.10 5.75 6.31
CA ASN A 76 34.53 7.09 6.13
C ASN A 76 33.21 7.07 5.35
N LEU A 77 32.33 6.12 5.66
CA LEU A 77 30.93 6.20 5.26
C LEU A 77 30.25 7.41 5.94
N PRO A 78 29.30 8.09 5.27
CA PRO A 78 28.44 9.07 5.93
C PRO A 78 27.78 8.36 7.12
N THR A 79 28.15 8.78 8.33
CA THR A 79 27.71 8.17 9.58
C THR A 79 26.40 8.79 10.08
N GLU A 80 25.99 9.91 9.48
CA GLU A 80 24.71 10.57 9.75
C GLU A 80 23.68 10.16 8.69
N PHE A 81 23.04 9.02 8.96
CA PHE A 81 21.65 8.86 8.56
C PHE A 81 20.86 9.97 9.27
N GLY A 82 20.03 10.73 8.55
CA GLY A 82 19.36 11.93 9.08
C GLY A 82 18.66 11.69 10.43
N GLU A 83 18.40 12.77 11.18
CA GLU A 83 17.91 12.68 12.56
C GLU A 83 16.72 11.71 12.70
N VAL A 84 16.86 10.72 13.59
CA VAL A 84 15.85 9.70 13.89
C VAL A 84 15.39 9.92 15.33
N PRO A 85 14.08 9.84 15.62
CA PRO A 85 13.60 9.89 16.99
C PRO A 85 14.27 8.81 17.84
N GLN A 86 14.56 9.15 19.09
CA GLN A 86 15.28 8.28 20.02
C GLN A 86 14.32 7.59 20.99
N GLY A 87 14.72 6.41 21.48
CA GLY A 87 13.94 5.58 22.40
C GLY A 87 13.35 4.34 21.73
N GLY A 88 12.30 3.79 22.31
CA GLY A 88 11.69 2.52 21.88
C GLY A 88 12.52 1.29 22.22
N LEU A 89 12.09 0.14 21.69
CA LEU A 89 12.77 -1.15 21.83
C LEU A 89 13.61 -1.50 20.59
N SER A 90 13.38 -0.81 19.48
CA SER A 90 14.09 -1.01 18.22
C SER A 90 15.57 -0.59 18.28
N ASP A 91 16.44 -1.37 17.64
CA ASP A 91 17.83 -0.95 17.37
C ASP A 91 17.88 0.21 16.36
N ASP A 92 19.03 0.86 16.23
CA ASP A 92 19.19 2.06 15.40
C ASP A 92 18.83 1.83 13.92
N THR A 93 19.14 0.65 13.37
CA THR A 93 18.87 0.34 11.95
C THR A 93 17.38 0.13 11.72
N THR A 94 16.74 -0.63 12.60
CA THR A 94 15.29 -0.88 12.56
C THR A 94 14.50 0.40 12.83
N ARG A 95 15.00 1.27 13.72
CA ARG A 95 14.38 2.56 14.02
C ARG A 95 14.50 3.52 12.83
N TYR A 96 15.62 3.51 12.12
CA TYR A 96 15.78 4.29 10.89
C TYR A 96 14.80 3.87 9.80
N SER A 97 14.65 2.56 9.54
CA SER A 97 13.71 2.07 8.53
C SER A 97 12.25 2.34 8.90
N ALA A 98 11.91 2.24 10.18
CA ALA A 98 10.60 2.64 10.70
C ALA A 98 10.35 4.14 10.51
N TRP A 99 11.36 4.98 10.77
CA TRP A 99 11.23 6.44 10.61
C TRP A 99 11.01 6.86 9.15
N LEU A 100 11.66 6.22 8.19
CA LEU A 100 11.37 6.45 6.77
C LEU A 100 9.92 6.09 6.42
N SER A 101 9.42 4.99 6.97
CA SER A 101 8.04 4.53 6.75
C SER A 101 7.02 5.51 7.35
N VAL A 102 7.30 6.01 8.57
CA VAL A 102 6.48 7.03 9.24
C VAL A 102 6.46 8.34 8.46
N GLN A 103 7.60 8.80 7.94
CA GLN A 103 7.64 10.01 7.12
C GLN A 103 6.75 9.88 5.88
N LEU A 104 6.80 8.74 5.19
CA LEU A 104 5.97 8.49 4.01
C LEU A 104 4.48 8.45 4.35
N VAL A 105 4.08 7.71 5.40
CA VAL A 105 2.69 7.63 5.85
C VAL A 105 2.19 8.95 6.43
N GLY A 106 3.09 9.70 7.07
CA GLY A 106 2.85 11.03 7.61
C GLY A 106 2.41 12.00 6.52
N MET A 107 3.18 12.10 5.44
CA MET A 107 2.84 12.97 4.30
C MET A 107 1.48 12.60 3.67
N MET A 108 1.14 11.31 3.62
CA MET A 108 -0.17 10.87 3.09
C MET A 108 -1.35 11.19 4.01
N SER A 109 -1.11 11.30 5.32
CA SER A 109 -2.13 11.54 6.35
C SER A 109 -2.25 13.02 6.76
N GLY A 110 -1.50 13.93 6.14
CA GLY A 110 -1.53 15.38 6.40
C GLY A 110 -0.50 15.86 7.43
N CYS A 111 0.49 15.03 7.77
CA CYS A 111 1.66 15.40 8.55
C CYS A 111 2.80 15.81 7.59
N ASP A 112 2.76 17.06 7.13
CA ASP A 112 3.57 17.52 5.99
C ASP A 112 5.07 17.62 6.30
N THR A 113 5.44 17.94 7.55
CA THR A 113 6.84 18.06 7.99
C THR A 113 7.12 17.25 9.25
N PRO A 114 7.19 15.91 9.16
CA PRO A 114 7.52 15.04 10.29
C PRO A 114 8.93 15.38 10.83
N THR A 115 9.04 15.67 12.13
CA THR A 115 10.30 16.11 12.75
C THR A 115 10.77 15.14 13.82
N ALA A 116 12.01 14.65 13.70
CA ALA A 116 12.56 13.65 14.61
C ALA A 116 12.86 14.18 16.01
N ALA A 117 13.42 15.39 16.12
CA ALA A 117 13.90 15.98 17.38
C ALA A 117 12.84 16.06 18.49
N THR A 118 11.57 16.23 18.11
CA THR A 118 10.42 16.39 19.00
C THR A 118 9.46 15.19 18.98
N THR A 119 9.72 14.22 18.12
CA THR A 119 8.95 12.97 18.07
C THR A 119 9.28 12.10 19.27
N THR A 120 8.25 11.54 19.91
CA THR A 120 8.40 10.68 21.09
C THR A 120 7.90 9.28 20.81
N ILE A 121 8.58 8.28 21.37
CA ILE A 121 8.27 6.86 21.17
C ILE A 121 7.80 6.27 22.50
N SER A 122 6.64 5.62 22.49
CA SER A 122 6.06 4.91 23.63
C SER A 122 5.83 3.44 23.27
N VAL A 123 6.27 2.52 24.13
CA VAL A 123 6.00 1.08 23.92
C VAL A 123 4.55 0.81 24.30
N VAL A 124 3.75 0.34 23.33
CA VAL A 124 2.34 -0.02 23.53
C VAL A 124 2.23 -1.49 23.94
N GLN A 125 3.07 -2.34 23.33
CA GLN A 125 3.12 -3.77 23.58
C GLN A 125 4.57 -4.22 23.60
N GLU A 126 4.99 -4.87 24.70
CA GLU A 126 6.26 -5.59 24.79
C GLU A 126 6.30 -6.80 23.84
N PRO A 127 7.49 -7.28 23.42
CA PRO A 127 7.61 -8.41 22.50
C PRO A 127 6.84 -9.64 22.97
N ASP A 128 5.98 -10.16 22.11
CA ASP A 128 5.21 -11.38 22.37
C ASP A 128 6.06 -12.65 22.22
N SER A 129 5.43 -13.84 22.30
CA SER A 129 6.14 -15.12 22.12
C SER A 129 6.75 -15.32 20.73
N ASN A 130 6.33 -14.52 19.74
CA ASN A 130 6.87 -14.51 18.38
C ASN A 130 7.89 -13.37 18.20
N GLY A 131 8.16 -12.58 19.24
CA GLY A 131 9.03 -11.41 19.19
C GLY A 131 8.39 -10.20 18.49
N ILE A 132 7.07 -10.19 18.28
CA ILE A 132 6.34 -9.06 17.70
C ILE A 132 6.04 -8.05 18.80
N TRP A 133 6.31 -6.77 18.54
CA TRP A 133 6.02 -5.68 19.49
C TRP A 133 5.40 -4.47 18.78
N VAL A 134 4.80 -3.58 19.56
CA VAL A 134 4.12 -2.39 19.04
C VAL A 134 4.58 -1.15 19.77
N GLU A 135 4.91 -0.12 19.02
CA GLU A 135 5.28 1.21 19.52
C GLU A 135 4.32 2.27 18.97
N ALA A 136 3.94 3.23 19.81
CA ALA A 136 3.23 4.43 19.40
C ALA A 136 4.24 5.57 19.26
N TRP A 137 4.35 6.09 18.06
CA TRP A 137 5.23 7.20 17.72
C TRP A 137 4.37 8.45 17.61
N ASN A 138 4.50 9.35 18.58
CA ASN A 138 3.82 10.64 18.59
C ASN A 138 4.69 11.64 17.83
N VAL A 139 4.37 11.78 16.54
CA VAL A 139 5.18 12.50 15.54
C VAL A 139 4.78 13.96 15.50
N ASP A 140 5.78 14.85 15.59
CA ASP A 140 5.61 16.28 15.38
C ASP A 140 5.52 16.58 13.89
N CYS A 141 4.42 17.19 13.45
CA CYS A 141 4.18 17.52 12.05
C CYS A 141 4.74 18.88 11.65
N GLY A 142 5.47 19.58 12.52
CA GLY A 142 6.17 20.85 12.26
C GLY A 142 5.26 22.09 12.18
N ASN A 143 3.94 21.90 12.28
CA ASN A 143 2.93 22.95 12.37
C ASN A 143 2.40 23.15 13.81
N GLY A 144 3.08 22.57 14.80
CA GLY A 144 2.66 22.57 16.20
C GLY A 144 1.57 21.54 16.54
N SER A 145 1.23 20.66 15.60
CA SER A 145 0.37 19.49 15.84
C SER A 145 1.19 18.21 15.91
N PHE A 146 0.63 17.23 16.62
CA PHE A 146 1.21 15.91 16.77
C PHE A 146 0.23 14.86 16.30
N THR A 147 0.73 13.86 15.59
CA THR A 147 -0.04 12.70 15.13
C THR A 147 0.61 11.42 15.64
N SER A 148 -0.19 10.56 16.27
CA SER A 148 0.30 9.29 16.78
C SER A 148 0.15 8.20 15.73
N TYR A 149 1.25 7.50 15.44
CA TYR A 149 1.28 6.35 14.54
C TYR A 149 1.64 5.10 15.33
N ASN A 150 0.82 4.05 15.22
CA ASN A 150 1.17 2.75 15.76
C ASN A 150 2.05 2.00 14.76
N ILE A 151 3.19 1.52 15.22
CA ILE A 151 4.14 0.77 14.42
C ILE A 151 4.25 -0.62 15.00
N THR A 152 3.89 -1.61 14.18
CA THR A 152 4.06 -3.02 14.51
C THR A 152 5.37 -3.51 13.93
N PHE A 153 6.24 -4.07 14.77
CA PHE A 153 7.52 -4.63 14.37
C PHE A 153 7.41 -6.15 14.33
N THR A 154 7.61 -6.73 13.14
CA THR A 154 7.49 -8.17 12.91
C THR A 154 8.85 -8.76 12.57
N PRO A 155 9.44 -9.61 13.42
CA PRO A 155 10.65 -10.36 13.07
C PRO A 155 10.32 -11.49 12.10
N GLU A 156 11.01 -11.54 10.96
CA GLU A 156 10.93 -12.62 9.99
C GLU A 156 12.32 -12.94 9.42
N ASN A 157 12.76 -14.19 9.53
CA ASN A 157 14.06 -14.65 9.03
C ASN A 157 15.28 -13.83 9.51
N GLY A 158 15.21 -13.26 10.72
CA GLY A 158 16.27 -12.43 11.29
C GLY A 158 16.26 -10.97 10.82
N ILE A 159 15.25 -10.55 10.05
CA ILE A 159 15.00 -9.17 9.67
C ILE A 159 13.75 -8.70 10.42
N VAL A 160 13.78 -7.49 10.97
CA VAL A 160 12.59 -6.87 11.57
C VAL A 160 11.95 -5.93 10.56
N SER A 161 10.68 -6.14 10.24
CA SER A 161 9.91 -5.28 9.34
C SER A 161 8.94 -4.39 10.12
N PRO A 162 9.06 -3.06 10.02
CA PRO A 162 8.10 -2.13 10.60
C PRO A 162 6.87 -2.00 9.69
N THR A 163 5.67 -2.02 10.28
CA THR A 163 4.41 -1.73 9.60
C THR A 163 3.73 -0.58 10.31
N VAL A 164 3.48 0.52 9.61
CA VAL A 164 2.88 1.74 10.16
C VAL A 164 1.39 1.75 9.85
N GLU A 165 0.56 1.89 10.89
CA GLU A 165 -0.88 2.06 10.73
C GLU A 165 -1.22 3.51 10.40
N ILE A 166 -2.19 3.70 9.50
CA ILE A 166 -2.74 5.03 9.21
C ILE A 166 -3.71 5.39 10.36
N PRO A 167 -3.58 6.57 10.98
CA PRO A 167 -4.45 7.01 12.07
C PRO A 167 -5.90 7.28 11.64
#